data_AF-A0A7R9HCQ0-F1
#
_entry.id   AF-A0A7R9HCQ0-F1
#
_cell.length_a   1.000
_cell.length_b   1.000
_cell.length_c   1.000
_cell.angle_alpha   90.00
_cell.angle_beta   90.00
_cell.angle_gamma   90.00
#
_symmetry.space_group_name_H-M   'P 1'
#
loop_
_entity.id
_entity.type
_entity.pdbx_description
1 polymer ?
#
loop_
_entity_poly.entity_id
_entity_poly.type
_entity_poly.pdbx_seq_one_letter_code
_entity_poly.pdbx_strand_id
1 'polypeptide(L)'
;EKKFGSLESSTVDKRSLIQNSLPKFAKAFNQIQTISCVIDNRIMKRLSNIVEREIRILCRVFRRLFKAYPHYQKEFPSLAKIPLSELATSKKMIAHANTVMYSLTSVIDNLSDPECLQEMLHKIGENHGRRKTSQQPFLAGNE
;
A
#
# COMPACT_ATOMS: atom_id res chain seq x y z
N GLU A 1 -25.74 1.51 -63.60
CA GLU A 1 -25.13 1.19 -62.29
C GLU A 1 -24.43 2.46 -61.81
N LYS A 2 -24.56 3.02 -60.60
CA LYS A 2 -24.95 2.52 -59.27
C LYS A 2 -25.76 3.63 -58.56
N LYS A 3 -26.82 3.24 -57.85
CA LYS A 3 -27.55 4.12 -56.92
C LYS A 3 -26.67 4.37 -55.70
N PHE A 4 -26.51 5.63 -55.31
CA PHE A 4 -25.96 6.03 -54.02
C PHE A 4 -26.97 5.62 -52.93
N GLY A 5 -26.63 4.60 -52.15
CA GLY A 5 -27.41 4.14 -51.01
C GLY A 5 -27.17 5.03 -49.80
N SER A 6 -28.27 5.44 -49.17
CA SER A 6 -28.32 6.23 -47.94
C SER A 6 -28.60 5.28 -46.76
N LEU A 7 -28.02 5.58 -45.58
CA LEU A 7 -28.24 4.99 -44.24
C LEU A 7 -27.81 3.51 -44.07
N GLU A 8 -27.20 3.05 -42.96
CA GLU A 8 -27.40 3.36 -41.55
C GLU A 8 -26.09 3.34 -40.75
N SER A 9 -25.89 4.36 -39.90
CA SER A 9 -24.96 4.32 -38.78
C SER A 9 -25.56 3.40 -37.71
N SER A 10 -25.01 2.20 -37.55
CA SER A 10 -25.35 1.30 -36.44
C SER A 10 -24.92 1.92 -35.12
N THR A 11 -25.80 2.71 -34.52
CA THR A 11 -25.68 3.15 -33.13
C THR A 11 -25.86 1.92 -32.26
N VAL A 12 -24.74 1.31 -31.85
CA VAL A 12 -24.73 0.31 -30.79
C VAL A 12 -25.44 0.92 -29.58
N ASP A 13 -26.59 0.37 -29.24
CA ASP A 13 -27.43 0.86 -28.14
C ASP A 13 -26.70 0.68 -26.81
N LYS A 14 -26.04 1.75 -26.36
CA LYS A 14 -25.27 1.80 -25.10
C LYS A 14 -26.16 1.50 -23.88
N ARG A 15 -27.49 1.61 -23.98
CA ARG A 15 -28.40 1.23 -22.88
C ARG A 15 -28.46 -0.29 -22.68
N SER A 16 -28.41 -1.06 -23.76
CA SER A 16 -28.40 -2.53 -23.69
C SER A 16 -27.12 -3.09 -23.02
N LEU A 17 -25.98 -2.42 -23.18
CA LEU A 17 -24.71 -2.76 -22.51
C LEU A 17 -24.72 -2.46 -21.00
N ILE A 18 -25.44 -1.41 -20.58
CA ILE A 18 -25.62 -1.06 -19.17
C ILE A 18 -26.62 -2.01 -18.49
N GLN A 19 -27.72 -2.37 -19.18
CA GLN A 19 -28.73 -3.30 -18.66
C GLN A 19 -28.16 -4.71 -18.42
N ASN A 20 -27.26 -5.18 -19.30
CA ASN A 20 -26.67 -6.52 -19.23
C ASN A 20 -25.47 -6.65 -18.27
N SER A 21 -24.95 -5.54 -17.75
CA SER A 21 -23.82 -5.53 -16.80
C SER A 21 -24.27 -5.43 -15.34
N LEU A 22 -25.43 -4.82 -15.07
CA LEU A 22 -26.08 -4.73 -13.75
C LEU A 22 -26.16 -6.08 -12.98
N PRO A 23 -26.58 -7.21 -13.57
CA PRO A 23 -26.65 -8.49 -12.84
C PRO A 23 -25.26 -9.08 -12.52
N LYS A 24 -24.22 -8.79 -13.31
CA LYS A 24 -22.84 -9.23 -13.04
C LYS A 24 -22.23 -8.44 -11.88
N PHE A 25 -22.50 -7.13 -11.81
CA PHE A 25 -22.13 -6.29 -10.66
C PHE A 25 -22.88 -6.69 -9.39
N ALA A 26 -24.18 -6.99 -9.49
CA ALA A 26 -24.97 -7.48 -8.37
C ALA A 26 -24.44 -8.82 -7.82
N LYS A 27 -23.97 -9.72 -8.68
CA LYS A 27 -23.38 -11.00 -8.26
C LYS A 27 -22.04 -10.82 -7.54
N ALA A 28 -21.17 -9.94 -8.04
CA ALA A 28 -19.90 -9.60 -7.38
C ALA A 28 -20.14 -8.86 -6.05
N PHE A 29 -21.10 -7.94 -6.01
CA PHE A 29 -21.48 -7.22 -4.80
C PHE A 29 -22.09 -8.15 -3.75
N ASN A 30 -22.96 -9.08 -4.15
CA ASN A 30 -23.50 -10.12 -3.27
C ASN A 30 -22.40 -11.05 -2.75
N GLN A 31 -21.41 -11.45 -3.57
CA GLN A 31 -20.27 -12.24 -3.11
C GLN A 31 -19.42 -11.48 -2.08
N ILE A 32 -19.16 -10.19 -2.29
CA ILE A 32 -18.47 -9.32 -1.32
C ILE A 32 -19.29 -9.18 -0.03
N GLN A 33 -20.62 -9.04 -0.15
CA GLN A 33 -21.54 -8.93 0.99
C GLN A 33 -21.67 -10.25 1.77
N THR A 34 -21.59 -11.41 1.10
CA THR A 34 -21.52 -12.74 1.74
C THR A 34 -20.20 -12.93 2.47
N ILE A 35 -19.06 -12.50 1.91
CA ILE A 35 -17.76 -12.54 2.62
C ILE A 35 -17.80 -11.64 3.86
N SER A 36 -18.40 -10.45 3.76
CA SER A 36 -18.63 -9.55 4.90
C SER A 36 -19.53 -10.16 6.00
N CYS A 37 -20.46 -11.05 5.64
CA CYS A 37 -21.34 -11.71 6.61
C CYS A 37 -20.73 -12.98 7.25
N VAL A 38 -19.80 -13.66 6.57
CA VAL A 38 -19.11 -14.86 7.09
C VAL A 38 -17.96 -14.48 8.02
N ILE A 39 -17.29 -13.37 7.75
CA ILE A 39 -16.24 -12.90 8.64
C ILE A 39 -16.88 -12.15 9.81
N ASP A 40 -16.99 -12.82 10.95
CA ASP A 40 -17.48 -12.20 12.18
C ASP A 40 -16.71 -10.89 12.43
N ASN A 41 -17.43 -9.77 12.51
CA ASN A 41 -16.87 -8.46 12.80
C ASN A 41 -15.98 -8.47 14.06
N ARG A 42 -16.22 -9.39 15.00
CA ARG A 42 -15.38 -9.62 16.18
C ARG A 42 -14.00 -10.19 15.81
N ILE A 43 -13.94 -11.11 14.84
CA ILE A 43 -12.67 -11.65 14.31
C ILE A 43 -11.92 -10.54 13.59
N MET A 44 -12.57 -9.78 12.70
CA MET A 44 -11.91 -8.66 12.01
C MET A 44 -11.41 -7.59 12.98
N LYS A 45 -12.19 -7.25 14.00
CA LYS A 45 -11.78 -6.27 15.01
C LYS A 45 -10.59 -6.76 15.85
N ARG A 46 -10.55 -8.07 16.16
CA ARG A 46 -9.39 -8.69 16.83
C ARG A 46 -8.14 -8.66 15.96
N LEU A 47 -8.26 -9.05 14.69
CA LEU A 47 -7.14 -9.02 13.74
C LEU A 47 -6.64 -7.58 13.51
N SER A 48 -7.55 -6.62 13.35
CA SER A 48 -7.19 -5.18 13.24
C SER A 48 -6.42 -4.71 14.47
N ASN A 49 -6.84 -5.09 15.68
CA ASN A 49 -6.13 -4.71 16.90
C ASN A 49 -4.69 -5.25 16.97
N ILE A 50 -4.46 -6.46 16.45
CA ILE A 50 -3.12 -7.06 16.38
C ILE A 50 -2.26 -6.27 15.39
N VAL A 51 -2.75 -6.11 14.16
CA VAL A 51 -2.04 -5.37 13.09
C VAL A 51 -1.74 -3.94 13.53
N GLU A 52 -2.71 -3.24 14.10
CA GLU A 52 -2.50 -1.89 14.60
C GLU A 52 -1.47 -1.81 15.73
N ARG A 53 -1.31 -2.84 16.56
CA ARG A 53 -0.26 -2.86 17.59
C ARG A 53 1.13 -2.89 16.95
N GLU A 54 1.32 -3.70 15.92
CA GLU A 54 2.61 -3.81 15.23
C GLU A 54 2.97 -2.50 14.51
N ILE A 55 2.00 -1.89 13.84
CA ILE A 55 2.17 -0.59 13.17
C ILE A 55 2.55 0.49 14.18
N ARG A 56 1.90 0.51 15.35
CA ARG A 56 2.24 1.43 16.44
C ARG A 56 3.68 1.24 16.94
N ILE A 57 4.22 0.02 16.90
CA ILE A 57 5.63 -0.23 17.24
C ILE A 57 6.54 0.43 16.21
N LEU A 58 6.31 0.22 14.91
CA LEU A 58 7.08 0.87 13.84
C LEU A 58 7.03 2.39 13.93
N CYS A 59 5.85 2.98 14.16
CA CYS A 59 5.71 4.42 14.36
C CYS A 59 6.59 4.93 15.53
N ARG A 60 6.71 4.16 16.62
CA ARG A 60 7.60 4.50 17.75
C ARG A 60 9.07 4.36 17.39
N VAL A 61 9.43 3.37 16.56
CA VAL A 61 10.80 3.21 16.03
C VAL A 61 11.20 4.43 15.21
N PHE A 62 10.36 4.86 14.25
CA PHE A 62 10.61 6.08 13.47
C PHE A 62 10.67 7.33 14.35
N ARG A 63 9.81 7.46 15.36
CA ARG A 63 9.89 8.56 16.31
C ARG A 63 11.22 8.58 17.07
N ARG A 64 11.74 7.42 17.48
CA ARG A 64 13.06 7.31 18.11
C ARG A 64 14.19 7.65 17.14
N LEU A 65 14.10 7.17 15.89
CA LEU A 65 15.04 7.46 14.82
C LEU A 65 15.15 8.98 14.58
N PHE A 66 14.02 9.66 14.42
CA PHE A 66 14.00 11.11 14.19
C PHE A 66 14.34 11.92 15.44
N LYS A 67 14.12 11.37 16.64
CA LYS A 67 14.61 11.98 17.88
C LYS A 67 16.14 11.93 17.97
N ALA A 68 16.76 10.81 17.60
CA ALA A 68 18.22 10.65 17.59
C ALA A 68 18.88 11.41 16.43
N TYR A 69 18.24 11.39 15.25
CA TYR A 69 18.74 11.98 14.02
C TYR A 69 17.67 12.89 13.38
N PRO A 70 17.46 14.12 13.86
CA PRO A 70 16.40 15.01 13.37
C PRO A 70 16.51 15.38 11.89
N HIS A 71 17.72 15.34 11.33
CA HIS A 71 17.95 15.60 9.91
C HIS A 71 17.32 14.52 9.02
N TYR A 72 17.22 13.26 9.48
CA TYR A 72 16.54 12.21 8.71
C TYR A 72 15.06 12.49 8.52
N GLN A 73 14.37 13.11 9.48
CA GLN A 73 12.96 13.46 9.31
C GLN A 73 12.73 14.41 8.13
N LYS A 74 13.71 15.28 7.83
CA LYS A 74 13.64 16.24 6.72
C LYS A 74 13.72 15.56 5.35
N GLU A 75 14.36 14.38 5.29
CA GLU A 75 14.42 13.53 4.09
C GLU A 75 13.08 12.86 3.76
N PHE A 76 12.08 12.96 4.64
CA PHE A 76 10.70 12.50 4.40
C PHE A 76 9.77 13.70 4.17
N PRO A 77 9.55 14.17 2.92
CA PRO A 77 8.77 15.37 2.66
C PRO A 77 7.36 15.37 3.28
N SER A 78 6.73 14.20 3.36
CA SER A 78 5.40 14.02 3.92
C SER A 78 5.36 14.12 5.45
N LEU A 79 6.50 13.89 6.12
CA LEU A 79 6.65 13.85 7.58
C LEU A 79 7.50 15.01 8.14
N ALA A 80 8.22 15.73 7.28
CA ALA A 80 9.18 16.78 7.67
C ALA A 80 8.59 17.89 8.54
N LYS A 81 7.30 18.21 8.37
CA LYS A 81 6.60 19.28 9.10
C LYS A 81 5.79 18.79 10.30
N ILE A 82 5.80 17.49 10.59
CA ILE A 82 4.99 16.91 11.66
C ILE A 82 5.80 16.93 12.97
N PRO A 83 5.27 17.48 14.07
CA PRO A 83 5.95 17.43 15.36
C PRO A 83 6.20 15.98 15.82
N LEU A 84 7.34 15.73 16.47
CA LEU A 84 7.70 14.39 16.98
C LEU A 84 6.66 13.79 17.95
N SER A 85 5.95 14.65 18.69
CA SER A 85 4.86 14.26 19.61
C SER A 85 3.65 13.68 18.87
N GLU A 86 3.35 14.20 17.69
CA GLU A 86 2.19 13.84 16.87
C GLU A 86 2.52 12.79 15.79
N LEU A 87 3.80 12.53 15.60
CA LEU A 87 4.29 11.64 14.57
C LEU A 87 3.70 10.22 14.70
N ALA A 88 3.59 9.69 15.92
CA ALA A 88 3.12 8.33 16.15
C ALA A 88 1.61 8.13 15.88
N THR A 89 0.82 9.21 15.91
CA THR A 89 -0.63 9.20 15.67
C THR A 89 -1.01 9.75 14.29
N SER A 90 -0.04 10.32 13.56
CA SER A 90 -0.27 10.84 12.21
C SER A 90 -0.63 9.74 11.22
N LYS A 91 -1.71 9.95 10.46
CA LYS A 91 -2.12 9.07 9.35
C LYS A 91 -1.00 8.87 8.32
N LYS A 92 -0.17 9.89 8.08
CA LYS A 92 0.96 9.80 7.14
C LYS A 92 2.04 8.86 7.64
N MET A 93 2.35 8.91 8.94
CA MET A 93 3.31 7.99 9.55
C MET A 93 2.76 6.57 9.59
N ILE A 94 1.49 6.39 9.95
CA ILE A 94 0.82 5.08 9.93
C ILE A 94 0.87 4.45 8.53
N ALA A 95 0.57 5.24 7.49
CA ALA A 95 0.66 4.77 6.11
C ALA A 95 2.09 4.36 5.73
N HIS A 96 3.09 5.15 6.12
CA HIS A 96 4.49 4.81 5.86
C HIS A 96 4.92 3.55 6.62
N ALA A 97 4.60 3.45 7.90
CA ALA A 97 4.87 2.29 8.74
C ALA A 97 4.22 1.02 8.18
N ASN A 98 3.01 1.10 7.62
CA ASN A 98 2.38 -0.02 6.91
C ASN A 98 3.23 -0.50 5.73
N THR A 99 3.65 0.41 4.85
CA THR A 99 4.48 0.05 3.68
C THR A 99 5.81 -0.60 4.10
N VAL A 100 6.42 -0.09 5.17
CA VAL A 100 7.65 -0.66 5.73
C VAL A 100 7.39 -2.04 6.31
N MET A 101 6.30 -2.24 7.04
CA MET A 101 5.92 -3.55 7.57
C MET A 101 5.76 -4.57 6.44
N TYR A 102 4.99 -4.25 5.40
CA TYR A 102 4.83 -5.13 4.24
C TYR A 102 6.16 -5.47 3.59
N SER A 103 7.04 -4.48 3.41
CA SER A 103 8.36 -4.71 2.81
C SER A 103 9.22 -5.64 3.68
N LEU A 104 9.18 -5.47 5.00
CA LEU A 104 9.91 -6.32 5.95
C LEU A 104 9.35 -7.75 5.98
N THR A 105 8.03 -7.90 6.06
CA THR A 105 7.36 -9.21 6.02
C THR A 105 7.72 -9.95 4.74
N SER A 106 7.63 -9.29 3.58
CA SER A 106 8.00 -9.93 2.32
C SER A 106 9.47 -10.35 2.28
N VAL A 107 10.39 -9.58 2.86
CA VAL A 107 11.81 -9.98 2.94
C VAL A 107 11.97 -11.22 3.82
N ILE A 108 11.30 -11.28 4.97
CA ILE A 108 11.34 -12.42 5.89
C ILE A 108 10.75 -13.67 5.23
N ASP A 109 9.62 -13.54 4.53
CA ASP A 109 8.95 -14.66 3.87
C ASP A 109 9.78 -15.27 2.74
N ASN A 110 10.70 -14.51 2.14
CA ASN A 110 11.55 -14.94 1.03
C ASN A 110 12.98 -15.30 1.47
N LEU A 111 13.27 -15.43 2.77
CA LEU A 111 14.61 -15.82 3.25
C LEU A 111 15.08 -17.19 2.72
N SER A 112 14.15 -18.08 2.38
CA SER A 112 14.43 -19.41 1.83
C SER A 112 14.61 -19.42 0.31
N ASP A 113 14.37 -18.29 -0.37
CA ASP A 113 14.53 -18.12 -1.83
C ASP A 113 15.55 -17.00 -2.10
N PRO A 114 16.85 -17.33 -2.21
CA PRO A 114 17.90 -16.34 -2.36
C PRO A 114 17.78 -15.48 -3.63
N GLU A 115 17.26 -16.02 -4.73
CA GLU A 115 17.11 -15.30 -5.99
C GLU A 115 16.01 -14.24 -5.87
N CYS A 116 14.84 -14.63 -5.35
CA CYS A 116 13.75 -13.70 -5.08
C CYS A 116 14.17 -12.62 -4.07
N LEU A 117 14.85 -13.02 -2.99
CA LEU A 117 15.35 -12.12 -1.96
C LEU A 117 16.33 -11.08 -2.53
N GLN A 118 17.26 -11.50 -3.40
CA GLN A 118 18.22 -10.58 -4.02
C GLN A 118 17.51 -9.49 -4.82
N GLU A 119 16.57 -9.86 -5.68
CA GLU A 119 15.80 -8.91 -6.50
C GLU A 119 14.98 -7.95 -5.63
N MET A 120 14.38 -8.47 -4.56
CA MET A 120 13.65 -7.65 -3.59
C MET A 120 14.54 -6.62 -2.90
N LEU A 121 15.70 -7.05 -2.39
CA LEU A 121 16.64 -6.16 -1.72
C LEU A 121 17.22 -5.12 -2.69
N HIS A 122 17.53 -5.52 -3.92
CA HIS A 122 17.99 -4.60 -4.95
C HIS A 122 16.94 -3.50 -5.23
N LYS A 123 15.66 -3.89 -5.38
CA LYS A 123 14.56 -2.94 -5.59
C LYS A 123 14.31 -2.04 -4.38
N ILE A 124 14.46 -2.56 -3.16
CA ILE A 124 14.40 -1.74 -1.93
C ILE A 124 15.54 -0.71 -1.96
N GLY A 125 16.77 -1.14 -2.24
CA GLY A 125 17.94 -0.26 -2.35
C GLY A 125 17.76 0.82 -3.42
N GLU A 126 17.33 0.44 -4.62
CA GLU A 126 17.08 1.37 -5.72
C GLU A 126 16.02 2.41 -5.36
N ASN A 127 14.92 1.98 -4.74
CA ASN A 127 13.85 2.86 -4.29
C ASN A 127 14.34 3.88 -3.24
N HIS A 128 15.26 3.49 -2.35
CA HIS A 128 15.87 4.41 -1.40
C HIS A 128 16.89 5.33 -2.09
N GLY A 129 17.71 4.81 -3.00
CA GLY A 129 18.66 5.58 -3.81
C GLY A 129 17.99 6.67 -4.65
N ARG A 130 16.87 6.37 -5.31
CA ARG A 130 16.06 7.34 -6.07
C ARG A 130 15.58 8.52 -5.21
N ARG A 131 15.38 8.31 -3.91
CA ARG A 131 14.92 9.33 -2.96
C ARG A 131 16.06 10.13 -2.33
N LYS A 132 17.31 9.89 -2.75
CA LYS A 132 18.54 10.52 -2.23
C LYS A 132 18.70 10.37 -0.71
N THR A 133 18.03 9.39 -0.08
CA THR A 133 18.43 8.99 1.26
C THR A 133 19.85 8.47 1.11
N SER A 134 20.82 9.20 1.67
CA SER A 134 22.23 8.80 1.70
C SER A 134 22.34 7.30 2.02
N GLN A 135 23.33 6.58 1.49
CA GLN A 135 23.51 5.16 1.81
C GLN A 135 24.07 4.95 3.24
N GLN A 136 24.60 6.00 3.85
CA GLN A 136 25.19 5.99 5.21
C GLN A 136 24.25 5.43 6.30
N PRO A 137 22.94 5.73 6.37
CA PRO A 137 22.02 5.16 7.35
C PRO A 137 21.83 3.64 7.23
N PHE A 138 22.10 3.05 6.05
CA PHE A 138 22.06 1.60 5.86
C PHE A 138 23.35 0.90 6.32
N LEU A 139 24.46 1.64 6.39
CA LEU A 139 25.78 1.16 6.80
C LEU A 139 26.08 1.40 8.29
N ALA A 140 25.35 2.30 8.94
CA ALA A 140 25.52 2.70 10.34
C ALA A 140 25.18 1.60 11.39
N GLY A 141 24.92 0.37 10.96
CA GLY A 141 24.73 -0.80 11.84
C GLY A 141 26.00 -1.63 12.07
N ASN A 142 27.15 -1.19 11.56
CA ASN A 142 28.43 -1.89 11.66
C ASN A 142 29.42 -1.25 12.67
N GLU A 143 28.93 -0.42 13.60
CA GLU A 143 29.73 0.15 14.71
C GLU A 143 29.34 -0.47 16.06
#